data_AF-A0A031JK54-F1
#
_entry.id   AF-A0A031JK54-F1
#
_cell.length_a   1.000
_cell.length_b   1.000
_cell.length_c   1.000
_cell.angle_alpha   90.00
_cell.angle_beta   90.00
_cell.angle_gamma   90.00
#
_symmetry.space_group_name_H-M   'P 1'
#
loop_
_entity.id
_entity.type
_entity.pdbx_description
1 polymer ?
#
loop_
_entity_poly.entity_id
_entity_poly.type
_entity_poly.pdbx_seq_one_letter_code
_entity_poly.pdbx_strand_id
1 'polypeptide(L)'
;MSLQELSTNAVKYGALSVPGGQVDLTWTIEEEHGKSFLTICWEERGGPTVCAPERGGFGTRLMASLASDLGGKGVIDYQPTGVVWRLRADLARITEPA
;
A
#
# COMPACT_ATOMS: atom_id res chain seq x y z
N MET A 1 -5.02 3.28 -10.32
CA MET A 1 -6.17 2.58 -9.70
C MET A 1 -5.89 2.14 -8.27
N SER A 2 -4.74 1.53 -7.96
CA SER A 2 -4.57 0.88 -6.65
C SER A 2 -4.53 1.83 -5.44
N LEU A 3 -3.91 3.01 -5.55
CA LEU A 3 -3.98 4.02 -4.48
C LEU A 3 -5.42 4.49 -4.22
N GLN A 4 -6.24 4.58 -5.26
CA GLN A 4 -7.64 4.98 -5.17
C GLN A 4 -8.49 3.93 -4.44
N GLU A 5 -8.18 2.65 -4.61
CA GLU A 5 -8.80 1.55 -3.86
C GLU A 5 -8.37 1.55 -2.39
N LEU A 6 -7.10 1.83 -2.08
CA LEU A 6 -6.65 2.01 -0.68
C LEU A 6 -7.39 3.16 -0.03
N SER A 7 -7.48 4.33 -0.67
CA SER A 7 -8.26 5.46 -0.17
C SER A 7 -9.73 5.11 0.05
N THR A 8 -10.35 4.38 -0.89
CA THR A 8 -11.75 3.96 -0.79
C THR A 8 -11.96 3.01 0.40
N ASN A 9 -11.03 2.07 0.61
CA ASN A 9 -11.08 1.16 1.75
C ASN A 9 -10.87 1.89 3.07
N ALA A 10 -9.93 2.83 3.13
CA ALA A 10 -9.69 3.66 4.32
C ALA A 10 -10.94 4.45 4.73
N VAL A 11 -11.70 4.99 3.76
CA VAL A 11 -12.95 5.72 4.03
C VAL A 11 -14.08 4.78 4.45
N LYS A 12 -14.23 3.61 3.80
CA LYS A 12 -15.34 2.70 4.05
C LYS A 12 -15.17 1.86 5.32
N TYR A 13 -13.93 1.44 5.60
CA TYR A 13 -13.63 0.39 6.57
C TYR A 13 -12.46 0.71 7.48
N GLY A 14 -11.61 1.68 7.13
CA GLY A 14 -10.32 1.92 7.76
C GLY A 14 -10.23 3.24 8.51
N ALA A 15 -9.04 3.81 8.58
CA ALA A 15 -8.75 4.97 9.43
C ALA A 15 -9.59 6.21 9.08
N LEU A 16 -9.91 6.44 7.82
CA LEU A 16 -10.68 7.62 7.40
C LEU A 16 -12.19 7.47 7.60
N SER A 17 -12.66 6.33 8.13
CA SER A 17 -14.06 6.11 8.47
C SER A 17 -14.48 6.75 9.80
N VAL A 18 -13.51 7.16 10.64
CA VAL A 18 -13.75 7.71 11.99
C VAL A 18 -13.05 9.06 12.18
N PRO A 19 -13.60 9.96 13.02
CA PRO A 19 -12.90 11.17 13.41
C PRO A 19 -11.58 10.85 14.11
N GLY A 20 -10.49 11.50 13.68
CA GLY A 20 -9.17 11.37 14.30
C GLY A 20 -8.30 10.23 13.74
N GLY A 21 -8.84 9.36 12.89
CA GLY A 21 -8.01 8.41 12.15
C GLY A 21 -7.20 9.10 11.05
N GLN A 22 -6.06 8.49 10.72
CA GLN A 22 -5.03 9.07 9.84
C GLN A 22 -4.50 8.04 8.86
N VAL A 23 -4.06 8.54 7.71
CA VAL A 23 -3.35 7.78 6.69
C VAL A 23 -2.03 8.49 6.43
N ASP A 24 -0.94 7.76 6.61
CA ASP A 24 0.41 8.19 6.27
C ASP A 24 0.83 7.53 4.97
N LEU A 25 1.10 8.33 3.94
CA LEU A 25 1.71 7.88 2.68
C LEU A 25 3.12 8.42 2.59
N THR A 26 4.11 7.53 2.68
CA THR A 26 5.52 7.87 2.59
C THR A 26 6.16 7.13 1.43
N TRP A 27 7.22 7.71 0.87
CA TRP A 27 8.04 7.05 -0.13
C TRP A 27 9.51 7.42 0.03
N THR A 28 10.39 6.48 -0.27
CA THR A 28 11.83 6.66 -0.29
C THR A 28 12.41 6.05 -1.55
N ILE A 29 13.52 6.64 -2.02
CA ILE A 29 14.34 6.07 -3.08
C ILE A 29 15.64 5.64 -2.43
N GLU A 30 15.99 4.37 -2.57
CA GLU A 30 17.17 3.77 -1.97
C GLU A 30 18.05 3.16 -3.06
N GLU A 31 19.36 3.37 -2.98
CA GLU A 31 20.31 2.68 -3.85
C GLU A 31 20.77 1.37 -3.21
N GLU A 32 20.67 0.28 -3.96
CA GLU A 32 21.07 -1.05 -3.50
C GLU A 32 21.71 -1.81 -4.68
N HIS A 33 22.93 -2.32 -4.49
CA HIS A 33 23.66 -3.09 -5.53
C HIS A 33 23.74 -2.40 -6.91
N GLY A 34 23.85 -1.07 -6.94
CA GLY A 34 23.93 -0.28 -8.19
C GLY A 34 22.58 -0.08 -8.90
N LYS A 35 21.46 -0.35 -8.22
CA LYS A 35 20.11 -0.05 -8.70
C LYS A 35 19.39 0.87 -7.72
N SER A 36 18.47 1.68 -8.22
CA SER A 36 17.60 2.51 -7.39
C SER A 36 16.25 1.82 -7.21
N PHE A 37 15.77 1.72 -5.97
CA PHE A 37 14.49 1.14 -5.63
C PHE A 37 13.57 2.20 -5.04
N LEU A 38 12.35 2.29 -5.55
CA LEU A 38 11.27 3.04 -4.94
C LEU A 38 10.58 2.16 -3.89
N THR A 39 10.56 2.62 -2.65
CA THR A 39 9.75 2.01 -1.59
C THR A 39 8.61 2.97 -1.25
N ILE A 40 7.37 2.50 -1.35
CA ILE A 40 6.17 3.23 -0.93
C ILE A 40 5.58 2.52 0.29
N CYS A 41 5.19 3.28 1.29
CA CYS A 41 4.48 2.78 2.47
C CYS A 41 3.19 3.59 2.69
N TRP A 42 2.07 2.88 2.73
CA TRP A 42 0.78 3.36 3.19
C TRP A 42 0.51 2.77 4.56
N GLU A 43 0.21 3.62 5.53
CA GLU A 43 -0.07 3.19 6.90
C GLU A 43 -1.32 3.88 7.43
N GLU A 44 -2.28 3.10 7.89
CA GLU A 44 -3.49 3.59 8.55
C GLU A 44 -3.34 3.52 10.07
N ARG A 45 -3.78 4.55 10.78
CA ARG A 45 -3.70 4.63 12.24
C ARG A 45 -4.93 5.31 12.84
N GLY A 46 -5.23 4.98 14.09
CA GLY A 46 -6.35 5.58 14.84
C GLY A 46 -7.73 5.23 14.25
N GLY A 47 -7.79 4.21 13.40
CA GLY A 47 -9.02 3.70 12.82
C GLY A 47 -9.75 2.69 13.72
N PRO A 48 -10.88 2.16 13.26
CA PRO A 48 -11.52 1.01 13.89
C PRO A 48 -10.59 -0.21 13.87
N THR A 49 -10.81 -1.17 14.77
CA THR A 49 -10.02 -2.39 14.82
C THR A 49 -10.12 -3.15 13.50
N VAL A 50 -8.98 -3.36 12.86
CA VAL A 50 -8.90 -4.09 11.59
C VAL A 50 -8.79 -5.58 11.88
N CYS A 51 -9.66 -6.35 11.22
CA CYS A 51 -9.55 -7.80 11.15
C CYS A 51 -9.14 -8.19 9.73
N ALA A 52 -8.17 -9.11 9.60
CA ALA A 52 -7.81 -9.65 8.30
C ALA A 52 -9.06 -10.29 7.65
N PRO A 53 -9.35 -10.00 6.37
CA PRO A 53 -10.53 -10.54 5.72
C PRO A 53 -10.41 -12.06 5.54
N GLU A 54 -11.46 -12.81 5.89
CA GLU A 54 -11.50 -14.27 5.75
C GLU A 54 -11.37 -14.75 4.29
N ARG A 55 -11.69 -13.88 3.33
CA ARG A 55 -11.50 -14.11 1.90
C ARG A 55 -10.68 -12.97 1.32
N GLY A 56 -9.59 -13.31 0.62
CA GLY A 56 -8.79 -12.34 -0.13
C GLY A 56 -9.65 -11.60 -1.16
N GLY A 57 -10.02 -10.37 -0.83
CA GLY A 57 -10.89 -9.51 -1.61
C GLY A 57 -10.21 -8.96 -2.86
N PHE A 58 -11.00 -8.26 -3.67
CA PHE A 58 -10.56 -7.61 -4.90
C PHE A 58 -9.41 -6.60 -4.67
N GLY A 59 -9.47 -5.84 -3.57
CA GLY A 59 -8.44 -4.86 -3.21
C GLY A 59 -7.06 -5.48 -2.95
N THR A 60 -7.00 -6.64 -2.31
CA THR A 60 -5.74 -7.35 -2.01
C THR A 60 -5.05 -7.82 -3.30
N ARG A 61 -5.83 -8.25 -4.30
CA ARG A 61 -5.31 -8.66 -5.61
C ARG A 61 -4.84 -7.47 -6.45
N LEU A 62 -5.53 -6.34 -6.40
CA LEU A 62 -5.12 -5.11 -7.10
C LEU A 62 -3.83 -4.50 -6.53
N MET A 63 -3.61 -4.63 -5.22
CA MET A 63 -2.36 -4.22 -4.61
C MET A 63 -1.20 -5.12 -5.02
N ALA A 64 -1.44 -6.44 -5.09
CA ALA A 64 -0.45 -7.40 -5.58
C ALA A 64 -0.15 -7.21 -7.07
N SER A 65 -1.17 -6.89 -7.89
CA SER A 65 -0.98 -6.64 -9.32
C SER A 65 -0.18 -5.37 -9.58
N LEU A 66 -0.43 -4.27 -8.85
CA LEU A 66 0.37 -3.06 -8.99
C LEU A 66 1.86 -3.31 -8.71
N ALA A 67 2.16 -4.11 -7.69
CA ALA A 67 3.54 -4.48 -7.43
C ALA A 67 4.16 -5.23 -8.59
N SER A 68 3.41 -6.19 -9.16
CA SER A 68 3.85 -6.93 -10.34
C SER A 68 4.04 -6.04 -11.57
N ASP A 69 3.13 -5.11 -11.82
CA ASP A 69 3.17 -4.18 -12.96
C ASP A 69 4.40 -3.27 -12.89
N LEU A 70 4.82 -2.90 -11.66
CA LEU A 70 6.01 -2.09 -11.41
C LEU A 70 7.30 -2.95 -11.27
N GLY A 71 7.24 -4.25 -11.58
CA GLY A 71 8.38 -5.16 -11.46
C GLY A 71 8.88 -5.33 -10.02
N GLY A 72 8.01 -5.10 -9.04
CA GLY A 72 8.30 -5.05 -7.62
C GLY A 72 7.52 -6.06 -6.79
N LYS A 73 7.61 -5.91 -5.46
CA LYS A 73 6.91 -6.72 -4.47
C LYS A 73 6.06 -5.83 -3.57
N GLY A 74 4.78 -6.20 -3.46
CA GLY A 74 3.80 -5.56 -2.59
C GLY A 74 3.42 -6.50 -1.46
N VAL A 75 3.37 -5.98 -0.24
CA VAL A 75 2.94 -6.72 0.95
C VAL A 75 1.90 -5.88 1.67
N ILE A 76 0.81 -6.52 2.08
CA ILE A 76 -0.20 -5.92 2.95
C ILE A 76 -0.21 -6.67 4.28
N ASP A 77 -0.31 -5.90 5.35
CA ASP A 77 -0.39 -6.36 6.72
C ASP A 77 -1.64 -5.74 7.37
N TYR A 78 -2.50 -6.59 7.91
CA TYR A 78 -3.74 -6.20 8.57
C TYR A 78 -3.50 -6.26 10.08
N GLN A 79 -3.08 -5.14 10.67
CA GLN A 79 -2.82 -5.06 12.10
C GLN A 79 -4.07 -4.54 12.83
N PRO A 80 -4.36 -4.96 14.07
CA PRO A 80 -5.51 -4.45 14.82
C PRO A 80 -5.56 -2.92 14.93
N THR A 81 -4.41 -2.26 14.84
CA THR A 81 -4.23 -0.79 14.90
C THR A 81 -4.41 -0.09 13.56
N GLY A 82 -4.46 -0.84 12.45
CA GLY A 82 -4.62 -0.30 11.10
C GLY A 82 -3.98 -1.18 10.01
N VAL A 83 -4.20 -0.79 8.75
CA VAL A 83 -3.63 -1.46 7.58
C VAL A 83 -2.29 -0.86 7.22
N VAL A 84 -1.28 -1.71 6.99
CA VAL A 84 0.02 -1.31 6.45
C VAL A 84 0.19 -1.96 5.08
N TRP A 85 0.42 -1.17 4.05
CA TRP A 85 0.78 -1.65 2.72
C TRP A 85 2.14 -1.10 2.33
N ARG A 86 3.04 -1.99 1.89
CA ARG A 86 4.38 -1.66 1.43
C ARG A 86 4.61 -2.19 0.04
N LEU A 87 5.15 -1.34 -0.81
CA LEU A 87 5.59 -1.67 -2.17
C LEU A 87 7.06 -1.33 -2.30
N ARG A 88 7.85 -2.26 -2.85
CA ARG A 88 9.22 -2.00 -3.30
C ARG A 88 9.34 -2.38 -4.77
N ALA A 89 9.80 -1.46 -5.60
CA ALA A 89 9.92 -1.65 -7.04
C ALA A 89 11.22 -1.03 -7.57
N ASP A 90 11.72 -1.57 -8.69
CA ASP A 90 12.89 -1.00 -9.38
C ASP A 90 12.48 0.34 -10.01
N LEU A 91 13.16 1.42 -9.63
CA LEU A 91 12.81 2.77 -10.07
C LEU A 91 12.94 2.92 -11.59
N ALA A 92 13.89 2.23 -12.22
CA ALA A 92 14.08 2.30 -13.67
C ALA A 92 12.84 1.83 -14.44
N ARG A 93 12.13 0.82 -13.91
CA ARG A 93 10.88 0.29 -14.50
C ARG A 93 9.69 1.24 -14.38
N ILE A 94 9.77 2.22 -13.48
CA ILE A 94 8.71 3.21 -13.22
C ILE A 94 8.93 4.47 -14.06
N THR A 95 10.19 4.85 -14.28
CA THR A 95 10.55 6.11 -14.96
C THR A 95 10.70 5.97 -16.47
N GLU A 96 10.77 4.76 -17.02
CA GLU A 96 10.75 4.54 -18.46
C GLU A 96 9.31 4.68 -18.99
N PRO A 97 9.06 5.56 -19.99
CA PRO A 97 7.77 5.57 -20.65
C PRO A 97 7.60 4.25 -21.43
N ALA A 98 6.40 3.67 -21.34
CA ALA A 98 6.00 2.50 -22.11
C ALA A 98 6.15 2.72 -23.62
#